data_AF-A0A4Q2V4Y1-F1
#
_entry.id   AF-A0A4Q2V4Y1-F1
#
_cell.length_a   1.000
_cell.length_b   1.000
_cell.length_c   1.000
_cell.angle_alpha   90.00
_cell.angle_beta   90.00
_cell.angle_gamma   90.00
#
_symmetry.space_group_name_H-M   'P 1'
#
loop_
_entity.id
_entity.type
_entity.pdbx_description
1 polymer ?
#
loop_
_entity_poly.entity_id
_entity_poly.type
_entity_poly.pdbx_seq_one_letter_code
_entity_poly.pdbx_strand_id
1 'polypeptide(L)'
;MLNLIVKALLFGQGVSKLEQQLRGASDDERFEIWRKQSFIGKLHHFCVWINRSDQRRERLKQYILQAYEEGSIKQLYTRVLVDGGIRWNSVYAMIERALKLRHAIDLFFLHYSHVGEGYDISGDNLTPQDWVDLGHFHAILKPRLAYCDMLK
;
A
#
# COMPACT_ATOMS: atom_id res chain seq x y z
N MET A 1 -13.65 18.49 -3.08
CA MET A 1 -14.74 17.86 -2.29
C MET A 1 -15.13 16.51 -2.90
N LEU A 2 -14.47 15.42 -2.49
CA LEU A 2 -14.88 14.04 -2.83
C LEU A 2 -15.20 13.30 -1.52
N ASN A 3 -16.41 13.61 -1.07
CA ASN A 3 -17.37 12.83 -0.32
C ASN A 3 -16.93 12.19 1.02
N LEU A 4 -17.06 12.98 2.09
CA LEU A 4 -16.93 12.59 3.50
C LEU A 4 -17.87 11.44 3.91
N ILE A 5 -19.03 11.35 3.27
CA ILE A 5 -20.03 10.30 3.50
C ILE A 5 -19.50 8.95 2.97
N VAL A 6 -18.76 8.99 1.87
CA VAL A 6 -18.14 7.82 1.23
C VAL A 6 -16.91 7.33 2.02
N LYS A 7 -16.23 8.23 2.77
CA LYS A 7 -15.19 7.91 3.76
C LYS A 7 -15.74 7.27 5.04
N ALA A 8 -16.95 7.65 5.49
CA ALA A 8 -17.61 7.03 6.64
C ALA A 8 -18.21 5.65 6.32
N LEU A 9 -18.54 5.37 5.06
CA LEU A 9 -19.07 4.07 4.64
C LEU A 9 -17.98 3.02 4.29
N LEU A 10 -16.71 3.44 4.11
CA LEU A 10 -15.57 2.58 3.72
C LEU A 10 -15.22 1.49 4.76
N PHE A 11 -15.79 1.54 5.95
CA PHE A 11 -14.98 1.22 7.12
C PHE A 11 -15.60 0.13 8.03
N GLY A 12 -16.90 -0.20 8.05
CA GLY A 12 -17.37 -1.29 8.95
C GLY A 12 -16.66 -2.64 8.63
N GLN A 13 -15.91 -3.33 9.50
CA GLN A 13 -15.73 -3.31 10.96
C GLN A 13 -14.23 -3.25 11.32
N GLY A 14 -13.83 -2.23 12.07
CA GLY A 14 -12.42 -1.94 12.46
C GLY A 14 -12.15 -0.45 12.68
N VAL A 15 -13.23 0.30 12.86
CA VAL A 15 -13.40 1.55 12.13
C VAL A 15 -14.18 2.57 12.90
N SER A 16 -15.00 2.11 13.84
CA SER A 16 -15.72 2.97 14.77
C SER A 16 -14.76 3.97 15.43
N LYS A 17 -13.51 3.56 15.70
CA LYS A 17 -12.47 4.41 16.28
C LYS A 17 -11.91 5.44 15.30
N LEU A 18 -11.58 5.02 14.07
CA LEU A 18 -11.09 5.93 13.01
C LEU A 18 -12.20 6.89 12.56
N GLU A 19 -13.44 6.40 12.45
CA GLU A 19 -14.63 7.20 12.17
C GLU A 19 -14.94 8.20 13.28
N GLN A 20 -14.87 7.81 14.56
CA GLN A 20 -15.04 8.76 15.67
C GLN A 20 -14.02 9.89 15.61
N GLN A 21 -12.75 9.56 15.33
CA GLN A 21 -11.69 10.55 15.17
C GLN A 21 -11.91 11.46 13.94
N LEU A 22 -12.40 10.92 12.82
CA LEU A 22 -12.65 11.67 11.59
C LEU A 22 -13.94 12.51 11.61
N ARG A 23 -14.96 12.10 12.38
CA ARG A 23 -16.28 12.77 12.46
C ARG A 23 -16.20 14.16 13.09
N GLY A 24 -15.31 14.35 14.08
CA GLY A 24 -15.10 15.65 14.76
C GLY A 24 -13.90 16.44 14.25
N ALA A 25 -13.04 15.85 13.41
CA ALA A 25 -11.80 16.43 12.96
C ALA A 25 -12.01 17.51 11.89
N SER A 26 -11.31 18.63 12.05
CA SER A 26 -11.05 19.64 11.03
C SER A 26 -10.33 19.03 9.82
N ASP A 27 -10.29 19.75 8.69
CA ASP A 27 -9.64 19.25 7.48
C ASP A 27 -8.12 19.01 7.67
N ASP A 28 -7.47 19.80 8.53
CA ASP A 28 -6.08 19.59 8.94
C ASP A 28 -5.93 18.32 9.79
N GLU A 29 -6.80 18.09 10.79
CA GLU A 29 -6.79 16.87 11.59
C GLU A 29 -7.12 15.61 10.77
N ARG A 30 -7.93 15.74 9.73
CA ARG A 30 -8.20 14.65 8.79
C ARG A 30 -6.97 14.34 7.95
N PHE A 31 -6.25 15.36 7.49
CA PHE A 31 -4.96 15.17 6.84
C PHE A 31 -3.96 14.47 7.80
N GLU A 32 -3.93 14.85 9.07
CA GLU A 32 -3.13 14.19 10.11
C GLU A 32 -3.53 12.74 10.34
N ILE A 33 -4.82 12.42 10.40
CA ILE A 33 -5.33 11.06 10.59
C ILE A 33 -4.99 10.18 9.38
N TRP A 34 -5.08 10.74 8.17
CA TRP A 34 -4.63 10.09 6.94
C TRP A 34 -3.11 9.88 6.94
N ARG A 35 -2.33 10.87 7.39
CA ARG A 35 -0.88 10.77 7.58
C ARG A 35 -0.51 9.73 8.66
N LYS A 36 -1.35 9.56 9.67
CA LYS A 36 -1.21 8.58 10.76
C LYS A 36 -1.56 7.15 10.33
N GLN A 37 -2.17 6.93 9.15
CA GLN A 37 -2.32 5.58 8.60
C GLN A 37 -1.00 5.09 8.01
N SER A 38 -0.15 4.64 8.91
CA SER A 38 1.24 4.28 8.64
C SER A 38 1.37 3.22 7.56
N PHE A 39 0.48 2.22 7.47
CA PHE A 39 0.65 1.11 6.51
C PHE A 39 0.61 1.55 5.04
N ILE A 40 -0.25 2.52 4.67
CA ILE A 40 -0.27 3.06 3.30
C ILE A 40 1.00 3.89 3.06
N GLY A 41 1.40 4.69 4.04
CA GLY A 41 2.63 5.49 3.98
C GLY A 41 3.89 4.63 3.84
N LYS A 42 4.01 3.57 4.63
CA LYS A 42 5.08 2.56 4.56
C LYS A 42 5.13 1.92 3.18
N LEU A 43 3.98 1.48 2.66
CA LEU A 43 3.92 0.89 1.31
C LEU A 43 4.34 1.92 0.25
N HIS A 44 3.86 3.15 0.34
CA HIS A 44 4.26 4.24 -0.56
C HIS A 44 5.78 4.47 -0.51
N HIS A 45 6.35 4.63 0.68
CA HIS A 45 7.79 4.82 0.86
C HIS A 45 8.59 3.68 0.28
N PHE A 46 8.20 2.43 0.54
CA PHE A 46 8.81 1.25 -0.07
C PHE A 46 8.77 1.32 -1.60
N CYS A 47 7.60 1.55 -2.19
CA CYS A 47 7.45 1.64 -3.64
C CYS A 47 8.28 2.78 -4.26
N VAL A 48 8.32 3.95 -3.63
CA VAL A 48 9.16 5.08 -4.06
C VAL A 48 10.64 4.74 -3.93
N TRP A 49 11.06 4.19 -2.80
CA TRP A 49 12.45 3.89 -2.50
C TRP A 49 13.03 2.82 -3.41
N ILE A 50 12.27 1.76 -3.70
CA ILE A 50 12.62 0.72 -4.69
C ILE A 50 12.77 1.33 -6.08
N ASN A 51 11.79 2.14 -6.51
CA ASN A 51 11.77 2.64 -7.89
C ASN A 51 12.82 3.72 -8.18
N ARG A 52 13.47 4.29 -7.16
CA ARG A 52 14.55 5.30 -7.31
C ARG A 52 15.93 4.72 -7.63
N SER A 53 16.12 3.38 -7.62
CA SER A 53 17.43 2.77 -7.89
C SER A 53 17.29 1.46 -8.66
N ASP A 54 18.02 1.34 -9.77
CA ASP A 54 18.07 0.10 -10.57
C ASP A 54 18.53 -1.10 -9.77
N GLN A 55 19.53 -0.91 -8.91
CA GLN A 55 20.03 -1.96 -8.03
C GLN A 55 18.94 -2.48 -7.08
N ARG A 56 18.11 -1.58 -6.54
CA ARG A 56 16.99 -1.95 -5.65
C ARG A 56 15.88 -2.67 -6.41
N ARG A 57 15.58 -2.21 -7.63
CA ARG A 57 14.62 -2.87 -8.52
C ARG A 57 15.06 -4.29 -8.87
N GLU A 58 16.33 -4.48 -9.24
CA GLU A 58 16.85 -5.80 -9.59
C GLU A 58 16.88 -6.73 -8.38
N ARG A 59 17.25 -6.21 -7.20
CA ARG A 59 17.20 -6.99 -5.95
C ARG A 59 15.78 -7.46 -5.62
N LEU A 60 14.76 -6.58 -5.71
CA LEU A 60 13.37 -7.01 -5.50
C LEU A 60 12.93 -8.06 -6.54
N LYS A 61 13.34 -7.89 -7.80
CA LYS A 61 13.02 -8.81 -8.89
C LYS A 61 13.53 -10.24 -8.64
N GLN A 62 14.68 -10.39 -7.98
CA GLN A 62 15.18 -11.71 -7.56
C GLN A 62 14.19 -12.42 -6.62
N TYR A 63 13.65 -11.72 -5.62
CA TYR A 63 12.65 -12.29 -4.71
C TYR A 63 11.29 -12.52 -5.38
N ILE A 64 10.92 -11.69 -6.37
CA ILE A 64 9.71 -11.94 -7.18
C ILE A 64 9.86 -13.23 -7.97
N LEU A 65 11.02 -13.48 -8.58
CA LEU A 65 11.29 -14.71 -9.32
C LEU A 65 11.26 -15.92 -8.39
N GLN A 66 11.95 -15.84 -7.24
CA GLN A 66 11.94 -16.90 -6.24
C GLN A 66 10.50 -17.24 -5.79
N ALA A 67 9.72 -16.22 -5.40
CA ALA A 67 8.34 -16.43 -4.95
C ALA A 67 7.42 -16.96 -6.07
N TYR A 68 7.73 -16.67 -7.34
CA TYR A 68 7.04 -17.23 -8.50
C TYR A 68 7.40 -18.72 -8.71
N GLU A 69 8.67 -19.08 -8.61
CA GLU A 69 9.15 -20.46 -8.69
C GLU A 69 8.59 -21.34 -7.57
N GLU A 70 8.43 -20.78 -6.36
CA GLU A 70 7.76 -21.42 -5.23
C GLU A 70 6.23 -21.52 -5.39
N GLY A 71 5.66 -20.94 -6.46
CA GLY A 71 4.22 -20.98 -6.76
C GLY A 71 3.36 -20.04 -5.91
N SER A 72 3.97 -19.23 -5.03
CA SER A 72 3.27 -18.29 -4.15
C SER A 72 2.77 -17.03 -4.86
N ILE A 73 3.42 -16.66 -5.96
CA ILE A 73 3.02 -15.56 -6.85
C ILE A 73 2.63 -16.17 -8.21
N LYS A 74 1.42 -15.84 -8.69
CA LYS A 74 0.88 -16.39 -9.95
C LYS A 74 1.29 -15.59 -11.20
N GLN A 75 1.68 -14.34 -11.04
CA GLN A 75 1.98 -13.42 -12.14
C GLN A 75 3.32 -12.75 -11.92
N LEU A 76 4.20 -12.86 -12.92
CA LEU A 76 5.51 -12.24 -12.87
C LEU A 76 5.38 -10.73 -13.15
N TYR A 77 5.30 -9.94 -12.10
CA TYR A 77 5.36 -8.49 -12.20
C TYR A 77 6.81 -8.02 -12.13
N THR A 78 7.22 -7.16 -13.05
CA THR A 78 8.61 -6.67 -13.08
C THR A 78 8.88 -5.52 -12.11
N ARG A 79 7.82 -4.87 -11.59
CA ARG A 79 7.91 -3.65 -10.76
C ARG A 79 6.74 -3.53 -9.79
N VAL A 80 7.01 -2.88 -8.65
CA VAL A 80 6.00 -2.30 -7.76
C VAL A 80 5.51 -0.97 -8.34
N LEU A 81 4.25 -0.64 -8.08
CA LEU A 81 3.64 0.61 -8.55
C LEU A 81 3.73 1.67 -7.45
N VAL A 82 3.89 2.93 -7.85
CA VAL A 82 3.81 4.08 -6.94
C VAL A 82 2.48 4.77 -7.23
N ASP A 83 1.76 5.16 -6.18
CA ASP A 83 0.60 6.02 -6.37
C ASP A 83 1.00 7.43 -6.85
N GLY A 84 0.09 8.10 -7.55
CA GLY A 84 0.25 9.50 -7.95
C GLY A 84 -0.20 10.48 -6.87
N GLY A 85 -0.13 10.10 -5.58
CA GLY A 85 -0.66 10.86 -4.45
C GLY A 85 -2.16 10.60 -4.22
N ILE A 86 -2.95 11.68 -4.19
CA ILE A 86 -4.36 11.68 -3.73
C ILE A 86 -5.33 10.99 -4.72
N ARG A 87 -4.84 10.36 -5.79
CA ARG A 87 -5.68 9.69 -6.80
C ARG A 87 -5.92 8.23 -6.42
N TRP A 88 -7.13 7.95 -5.96
CA TRP A 88 -7.57 6.63 -5.48
C TRP A 88 -7.29 5.47 -6.44
N ASN A 89 -7.38 5.68 -7.76
CA ASN A 89 -7.09 4.63 -8.75
C ASN A 89 -5.61 4.20 -8.70
N SER A 90 -4.71 5.15 -8.48
CA SER A 90 -3.27 4.85 -8.37
C SER A 90 -2.90 4.24 -7.02
N VAL A 91 -3.57 4.64 -5.93
CA VAL A 91 -3.44 3.99 -4.62
C VAL A 91 -3.95 2.55 -4.68
N TYR A 92 -5.11 2.33 -5.30
CA TYR A 92 -5.65 0.99 -5.53
C TYR A 92 -4.66 0.12 -6.31
N ALA A 93 -4.15 0.61 -7.44
CA ALA A 93 -3.22 -0.14 -8.27
C ALA A 93 -1.91 -0.46 -7.51
N MET A 94 -1.40 0.47 -6.70
CA MET A 94 -0.26 0.24 -5.82
C MET A 94 -0.55 -0.89 -4.82
N ILE A 95 -1.67 -0.82 -4.11
CA ILE A 95 -2.04 -1.83 -3.11
C ILE A 95 -2.31 -3.18 -3.77
N GLU A 96 -3.03 -3.21 -4.90
CA GLU A 96 -3.31 -4.42 -5.64
C GLU A 96 -2.01 -5.11 -6.06
N ARG A 97 -1.05 -4.35 -6.60
CA ARG A 97 0.25 -4.87 -6.99
C ARG A 97 1.02 -5.40 -5.77
N ALA A 98 1.03 -4.65 -4.67
CA ALA A 98 1.73 -5.04 -3.45
C ALA A 98 1.15 -6.34 -2.86
N LEU A 99 -0.17 -6.49 -2.80
CA LEU A 99 -0.82 -7.71 -2.31
C LEU A 99 -0.45 -8.93 -3.16
N LYS A 100 -0.39 -8.78 -4.49
CA LYS A 100 0.04 -9.87 -5.38
C LYS A 100 1.54 -10.17 -5.27
N LEU A 101 2.32 -9.24 -4.75
CA LEU A 101 3.76 -9.36 -4.54
C LEU A 101 4.13 -9.56 -3.06
N ARG A 102 3.16 -9.80 -2.18
CA ARG A 102 3.36 -9.82 -0.72
C ARG A 102 4.53 -10.71 -0.31
N HIS A 103 4.55 -11.96 -0.79
CA HIS A 103 5.61 -12.89 -0.40
C HIS A 103 7.01 -12.40 -0.82
N ALA A 104 7.15 -11.83 -2.02
CA ALA A 104 8.42 -11.27 -2.47
C ALA A 104 8.84 -10.03 -1.64
N ILE A 105 7.88 -9.21 -1.20
CA ILE A 105 8.14 -8.05 -0.33
C ILE A 105 8.56 -8.52 1.07
N ASP A 106 7.90 -9.55 1.61
CA ASP A 106 8.25 -10.15 2.90
C ASP A 106 9.67 -10.76 2.83
N LEU A 107 10.01 -11.50 1.77
CA LEU A 107 11.36 -12.01 1.52
C LEU A 107 12.40 -10.89 1.38
N PHE A 108 12.05 -9.81 0.67
CA PHE A 108 12.93 -8.65 0.54
C PHE A 108 13.31 -8.08 1.90
N PHE A 109 12.34 -7.85 2.79
CA PHE A 109 12.59 -7.32 4.13
C PHE A 109 13.27 -8.33 5.05
N LEU A 110 12.94 -9.63 4.94
CA LEU A 110 13.61 -10.70 5.69
C LEU A 110 15.13 -10.71 5.46
N HIS A 111 15.55 -10.43 4.23
CA HIS A 111 16.96 -10.41 3.83
C HIS A 111 17.55 -9.00 3.73
N TYR A 112 16.79 -7.96 4.09
CA TYR A 112 17.28 -6.59 4.05
C TYR A 112 18.16 -6.31 5.28
N SER A 113 19.36 -5.78 5.02
CA SER A 113 20.24 -5.24 6.03
C SER A 113 20.66 -3.83 5.62
N HIS A 114 20.55 -2.89 6.55
CA HIS A 114 20.98 -1.53 6.32
C HIS A 114 22.51 -1.46 6.44
N VAL A 115 23.18 -1.04 5.37
CA VAL A 115 24.64 -0.90 5.32
C VAL A 115 24.95 0.46 4.70
N GLY A 116 25.40 1.42 5.52
CA GLY A 116 25.84 2.75 5.08
C GLY A 116 25.06 3.91 5.69
N GLU A 117 25.28 5.10 5.14
CA GLU A 117 24.57 6.34 5.50
C GLU A 117 23.40 6.59 4.55
N GLY A 118 22.24 6.98 5.09
CA GLY A 118 21.05 7.28 4.31
C GLY A 118 19.75 6.90 5.01
N TYR A 119 18.65 6.94 4.25
CA TYR A 119 17.34 6.52 4.74
C TYR A 119 17.26 5.00 4.85
N ASP A 120 17.00 4.51 6.07
CA ASP A 120 16.79 3.10 6.37
C ASP A 120 15.34 2.69 6.11
N ILE A 121 15.12 1.86 5.09
CA ILE A 121 13.80 1.37 4.71
C ILE A 121 13.27 0.30 5.68
N SER A 122 14.08 -0.22 6.61
CA SER A 122 13.65 -1.26 7.57
C SER A 122 12.45 -0.83 8.42
N GLY A 123 12.34 0.48 8.72
CA GLY A 123 11.19 1.06 9.43
C GLY A 123 9.88 1.06 8.64
N ASP A 124 9.96 0.92 7.31
CA ASP A 124 8.79 0.81 6.43
C ASP A 124 8.36 -0.64 6.18
N ASN A 125 8.94 -1.61 6.90
CA ASN A 125 8.49 -3.00 6.83
C ASN A 125 7.00 -3.11 7.24
N LEU A 126 6.24 -3.80 6.40
CA LEU A 126 4.81 -4.03 6.60
C LEU A 126 4.62 -5.21 7.55
N THR A 127 3.99 -4.94 8.69
CA THR A 127 3.66 -5.98 9.66
C THR A 127 2.53 -6.89 9.14
N PRO A 128 2.31 -8.07 9.76
CA PRO A 128 1.15 -8.90 9.41
C PRO A 128 -0.18 -8.16 9.50
N GLN A 129 -0.34 -7.23 10.46
CA GLN A 129 -1.53 -6.41 10.59
C GLN A 129 -1.63 -5.38 9.45
N ASP A 130 -0.52 -4.74 9.08
CA ASP A 130 -0.48 -3.81 7.94
C ASP A 130 -0.95 -4.50 6.65
N TRP A 131 -0.56 -5.76 6.42
CA TRP A 131 -1.02 -6.55 5.28
C TRP A 131 -2.51 -6.86 5.31
N VAL A 132 -3.07 -7.15 6.48
CA VAL A 132 -4.51 -7.35 6.68
C VAL A 132 -5.26 -6.06 6.35
N ASP A 133 -4.78 -4.93 6.87
CA ASP A 133 -5.40 -3.62 6.65
C ASP A 133 -5.32 -3.19 5.17
N LEU A 134 -4.20 -3.45 4.49
CA LEU A 134 -4.07 -3.27 3.03
C LEU A 134 -5.07 -4.14 2.25
N GLY A 135 -5.25 -5.39 2.66
CA GLY A 135 -6.22 -6.32 2.05
C GLY A 135 -7.66 -5.83 2.17
N HIS A 136 -8.05 -5.40 3.38
CA HIS A 136 -9.34 -4.76 3.62
C HIS A 136 -9.50 -3.52 2.73
N PHE A 137 -8.52 -2.63 2.74
CA PHE A 137 -8.57 -1.38 1.97
C PHE A 137 -8.70 -1.64 0.46
N HIS A 138 -7.96 -2.60 -0.09
CA HIS A 138 -8.06 -3.01 -1.49
C HIS A 138 -9.47 -3.53 -1.84
N ALA A 139 -10.04 -4.40 -1.00
CA ALA A 139 -11.37 -4.96 -1.21
C ALA A 139 -12.45 -3.87 -1.28
N ILE A 140 -12.32 -2.83 -0.44
CA ILE A 140 -13.31 -1.74 -0.41
C ILE A 140 -13.20 -0.84 -1.64
N LEU A 141 -12.00 -0.66 -2.21
CA LEU A 141 -11.79 0.17 -3.39
C LEU A 141 -12.22 -0.49 -4.70
N LYS A 142 -12.21 -1.83 -4.77
CA LYS A 142 -12.51 -2.61 -5.98
C LYS A 142 -13.87 -2.30 -6.64
N PRO A 143 -15.01 -2.20 -5.94
CA PRO A 143 -16.32 -1.94 -6.57
C PRO A 143 -16.45 -0.52 -7.14
N ARG A 144 -15.67 0.44 -6.63
CA ARG A 144 -15.77 1.85 -7.01
C ARG A 144 -15.07 2.16 -8.33
N LEU A 145 -14.01 1.41 -8.65
CA LEU A 145 -13.39 1.45 -9.97
C LEU A 145 -14.36 0.97 -11.05
N ALA A 146 -15.06 -0.14 -10.80
CA ALA A 146 -16.09 -0.65 -11.72
C ALA A 146 -17.21 0.38 -11.96
N TYR A 147 -17.65 1.11 -10.93
CA TYR A 147 -18.68 2.14 -11.08
C TYR A 147 -18.20 3.40 -11.82
N CYS A 148 -16.93 3.80 -11.65
CA CYS A 148 -16.34 4.91 -12.41
C CYS A 148 -16.07 4.57 -13.88
N ASP A 149 -15.81 3.30 -14.19
CA ASP A 149 -15.66 2.83 -15.57
C ASP A 149 -17.01 2.64 -16.28
N MET A 150 -18.11 2.46 -15.54
CA MET A 150 -19.49 2.42 -16.08
C MET A 150 -20.11 3.80 -16.36
N LEU A 151 -19.51 4.89 -15.87
CA LEU A 151 -19.99 6.27 -16.05
C LEU A 151 -19.19 7.05 -17.12
N LYS A 152 -18.40 6.35 -17.93
CA LYS A 152 -17.73 6.86 -19.13
C LYS A 152 -18.32 6.20 -20.36
#